data_AF-A0A2U2Z2B7-F1
#
_entry.id   AF-A0A2U2Z2B7-F1
#
_cell.length_a   1.000
_cell.length_b   1.000
_cell.length_c   1.000
_cell.angle_alpha   90.00
_cell.angle_beta   90.00
_cell.angle_gamma   90.00
#
_symmetry.space_group_name_H-M   'P 1'
#
loop_
_entity.id
_entity.type
_entity.pdbx_description
1 polymer ?
#
loop_
_entity_poly.entity_id
_entity_poly.type
_entity_poly.pdbx_seq_one_letter_code
_entity_poly.pdbx_strand_id
1 'polypeptide(L)'
;MSLFSSRTSKRPRIVPALDDADLARVLKQLNKRGGSVKQAEVTLVATLLEETGGDWDRRGHRVSVLADSTVESGSKLASAWLAKEPENPDALVFHSRVGLVRGLRDRHLEDAGQLVTQCHRAAELNPADPLPWVTLLGMARIERYAQSEVNAIWREATGRDRWHREAYLQMLAHLSPEEGGSSAAVLDFIDVVRARIPANAPCAAIEVTAAVRQYQGLVAQGGVRAMTAGQLWEGGQIAASLEQAASLWAKPGFFQHAAAQADLNVLAYALCAAGRAADAHPVFQALQGTVTPWPWNDDGPAVQRFEQDQAKAERGRQGGVGGA
;
A
#
# COMPACT_ATOMS: atom_id res chain seq x y z
N MET A 1 24.87 -25.82 -26.31
CA MET A 1 23.89 -25.41 -25.30
C MET A 1 24.55 -24.52 -24.28
N SER A 2 24.20 -23.24 -24.25
CA SER A 2 24.22 -22.37 -23.06
C SER A 2 23.59 -21.03 -23.47
N LEU A 3 22.34 -20.80 -23.07
CA LEU A 3 21.65 -19.52 -23.20
C LEU A 3 21.22 -19.08 -21.81
N PHE A 4 22.20 -18.82 -20.93
CA PHE A 4 21.94 -17.97 -19.78
C PHE A 4 21.93 -16.52 -20.28
N SER A 5 20.76 -16.10 -20.78
CA SER A 5 20.47 -14.68 -20.90
C SER A 5 20.48 -14.12 -19.48
N SER A 6 21.58 -13.50 -19.07
CA SER A 6 21.57 -12.63 -17.90
C SER A 6 20.56 -11.53 -18.19
N ARG A 7 19.33 -11.65 -17.68
CA ARG A 7 18.40 -10.54 -17.64
C ARG A 7 19.09 -9.48 -16.80
N THR A 8 19.72 -8.50 -17.45
CA THR A 8 20.14 -7.25 -16.82
C THR A 8 18.95 -6.76 -16.00
N SER A 9 19.12 -6.66 -14.67
CA SER A 9 18.05 -6.14 -13.82
C SER A 9 17.66 -4.77 -14.36
N LYS A 10 16.36 -4.51 -14.48
CA LYS A 10 15.92 -3.18 -14.92
C LYS A 10 16.43 -2.15 -13.90
N ARG A 11 16.78 -0.96 -14.40
CA ARG A 11 17.18 0.16 -13.54
C ARG A 11 16.05 0.45 -12.54
N PRO A 12 16.35 0.54 -11.23
CA PRO A 12 15.35 0.87 -10.22
C PRO A 12 14.61 2.17 -10.53
N ARG A 13 13.29 2.15 -10.40
CA ARG A 13 12.43 3.32 -10.63
C ARG A 13 11.10 3.16 -9.90
N ILE A 14 10.47 4.30 -9.60
CA ILE A 14 9.12 4.30 -9.03
C ILE A 14 8.12 3.83 -10.10
N VAL A 15 7.33 2.79 -9.79
CA VAL A 15 6.29 2.25 -10.68
C VAL A 15 4.96 2.23 -9.91
N PRO A 16 4.12 3.27 -10.01
CA PRO A 16 2.87 3.32 -9.24
C PRO A 16 1.90 2.18 -9.53
N ALA A 17 1.82 1.76 -10.80
CA ALA A 17 0.94 0.67 -11.24
C ALA A 17 1.49 -0.74 -10.96
N LEU A 18 2.69 -0.86 -10.38
CA LEU A 18 3.34 -2.14 -10.12
C LEU A 18 3.36 -3.05 -11.37
N ASP A 19 2.73 -4.22 -11.30
CA ASP A 19 2.59 -5.19 -12.39
C ASP A 19 1.27 -5.08 -13.17
N ASP A 20 0.38 -4.15 -12.82
CA ASP A 20 -0.87 -3.88 -13.54
C ASP A 20 -0.61 -3.06 -14.83
N ALA A 21 -0.46 -3.79 -15.94
CA ALA A 21 -0.14 -3.21 -17.23
C ALA A 21 -1.25 -2.29 -17.79
N ASP A 22 -2.51 -2.56 -17.46
CA ASP A 22 -3.64 -1.76 -17.92
C ASP A 22 -3.73 -0.44 -17.14
N LEU A 23 -3.54 -0.49 -15.82
CA LEU A 23 -3.39 0.70 -14.99
C LEU A 23 -2.19 1.55 -15.45
N ALA A 24 -1.04 0.92 -15.73
CA ALA A 24 0.13 1.62 -16.26
C ALA A 24 -0.16 2.33 -17.59
N ARG A 25 -0.96 1.70 -18.47
CA ARG A 25 -1.40 2.27 -19.74
C ARG A 25 -2.32 3.48 -19.52
N VAL A 26 -3.28 3.38 -18.60
CA VAL A 26 -4.20 4.48 -18.28
C VAL A 26 -3.44 5.66 -17.67
N LEU A 27 -2.57 5.44 -16.68
CA LEU A 27 -1.75 6.50 -16.08
C LEU A 27 -0.90 7.24 -17.14
N LYS A 28 -0.31 6.50 -18.08
CA LYS A 28 0.46 7.10 -19.19
C LYS A 28 -0.42 7.96 -20.10
N GLN A 29 -1.67 7.57 -20.32
CA GLN A 29 -2.61 8.34 -21.14
C GLN A 29 -3.10 9.60 -20.41
N LEU A 30 -3.37 9.52 -19.11
CA LEU A 30 -3.75 10.67 -18.28
C LEU A 30 -2.61 11.71 -18.25
N ASN A 31 -1.37 11.28 -18.02
CA ASN A 31 -0.21 12.18 -17.99
C ASN A 31 0.07 12.90 -19.32
N LYS A 32 -0.28 12.29 -20.46
CA LYS A 32 -0.09 12.91 -21.78
C LYS A 32 -1.12 14.00 -22.11
N ARG A 33 -2.28 14.00 -21.45
CA ARG A 33 -3.44 14.79 -21.86
C ARG A 33 -3.61 16.09 -21.08
N GLY A 34 -2.58 16.51 -20.33
CA GLY A 34 -2.54 17.73 -19.50
C GLY A 34 -3.27 18.92 -20.13
N GLY A 35 -4.48 19.19 -19.63
CA GLY A 35 -5.44 20.14 -20.20
C GLY A 35 -6.77 20.08 -19.42
N SER A 36 -7.83 20.71 -19.95
CA SER A 36 -9.17 20.56 -19.39
C SER A 36 -9.60 19.09 -19.42
N VAL A 37 -10.23 18.62 -18.34
CA VAL A 37 -10.69 17.23 -18.26
C VAL A 37 -11.63 16.93 -19.40
N LYS A 38 -11.31 15.87 -20.16
CA LYS A 38 -12.10 15.45 -21.31
C LYS A 38 -12.94 14.24 -20.92
N GLN A 39 -14.13 14.13 -21.50
CA GLN A 39 -14.98 12.93 -21.40
C GLN A 39 -14.19 11.63 -21.65
N ALA A 40 -13.19 11.67 -22.53
CA ALA A 40 -12.33 10.53 -22.83
C ALA A 40 -11.48 10.06 -21.64
N GLU A 41 -11.10 10.93 -20.70
CA GLU A 41 -10.35 10.55 -19.49
C GLU A 41 -11.26 9.87 -18.47
N VAL A 42 -12.48 10.41 -18.30
CA VAL A 42 -13.52 9.77 -17.48
C VAL A 42 -13.82 8.37 -18.01
N THR A 43 -14.06 8.23 -19.31
CA THR A 43 -14.30 6.92 -19.93
C THR A 43 -13.13 5.96 -19.75
N LEU A 44 -11.88 6.41 -19.86
CA LEU A 44 -10.71 5.55 -19.62
C LEU A 44 -10.65 5.01 -18.19
N VAL A 45 -10.91 5.86 -17.19
CA VAL A 45 -10.93 5.45 -15.79
C VAL A 45 -12.12 4.54 -15.50
N ALA A 46 -13.32 4.93 -15.94
CA ALA A 46 -14.54 4.15 -15.76
C ALA A 46 -14.39 2.73 -16.32
N THR A 47 -13.93 2.58 -17.57
CA THR A 47 -13.71 1.27 -18.17
C THR A 47 -12.68 0.44 -17.40
N LEU A 48 -11.57 1.04 -16.95
CA LEU A 48 -10.56 0.33 -16.16
C LEU A 48 -11.12 -0.19 -14.83
N LEU A 49 -12.03 0.55 -14.20
CA LEU A 49 -12.68 0.16 -12.95
C LEU A 49 -13.80 -0.85 -13.17
N GLU A 50 -14.53 -0.76 -14.27
CA GLU A 50 -15.55 -1.75 -14.65
C GLU A 50 -14.91 -3.12 -14.94
N GLU A 51 -13.76 -3.14 -15.63
CA GLU A 51 -13.01 -4.35 -15.97
C GLU A 51 -12.54 -5.15 -14.74
N THR A 52 -12.49 -4.58 -13.54
CA THR A 52 -12.14 -5.35 -12.34
C THR A 52 -13.22 -6.32 -11.92
N GLY A 53 -14.48 -6.08 -12.31
CA GLY A 53 -15.62 -6.89 -11.87
C GLY A 53 -15.63 -7.06 -10.35
N GLY A 54 -15.62 -8.32 -9.88
CA GLY A 54 -15.57 -8.68 -8.46
C GLY A 54 -14.16 -8.84 -7.86
N ASP A 55 -13.10 -8.47 -8.57
CA ASP A 55 -11.73 -8.46 -8.04
C ASP A 55 -11.51 -7.20 -7.18
N TRP A 56 -12.00 -7.26 -5.93
CA TRP A 56 -11.96 -6.13 -4.99
C TRP A 56 -10.55 -5.69 -4.63
N ASP A 57 -9.59 -6.61 -4.59
CA ASP A 57 -8.19 -6.30 -4.33
C ASP A 57 -7.59 -5.47 -5.47
N ARG A 58 -7.80 -5.89 -6.72
CA ARG A 58 -7.36 -5.11 -7.89
C ARG A 58 -8.08 -3.79 -8.02
N ARG A 59 -9.39 -3.75 -7.74
CA ARG A 59 -10.17 -2.53 -7.73
C ARG A 59 -9.63 -1.53 -6.70
N GLY A 60 -9.42 -1.97 -5.46
CA GLY A 60 -8.85 -1.15 -4.39
C GLY A 60 -7.47 -0.62 -4.74
N HIS A 61 -6.61 -1.44 -5.35
CA HIS A 61 -5.30 -1.01 -5.86
C HIS A 61 -5.44 0.06 -6.94
N ARG A 62 -6.22 -0.19 -8.00
CA ARG A 62 -6.42 0.74 -9.13
C ARG A 62 -6.97 2.09 -8.68
N VAL A 63 -8.03 2.09 -7.87
CA VAL A 63 -8.63 3.33 -7.37
C VAL A 63 -7.65 4.12 -6.50
N SER A 64 -6.88 3.44 -5.63
CA SER A 64 -5.87 4.11 -4.79
C SER A 64 -4.78 4.78 -5.62
N VAL A 65 -4.21 4.07 -6.59
CA VAL A 65 -3.15 4.62 -7.46
C VAL A 65 -3.68 5.76 -8.34
N LEU A 66 -4.88 5.60 -8.91
CA LEU A 66 -5.51 6.65 -9.71
C LEU A 66 -5.78 7.91 -8.87
N ALA A 67 -6.32 7.76 -7.66
CA ALA A 67 -6.57 8.89 -6.77
C ALA A 67 -5.28 9.63 -6.40
N ASP A 68 -4.23 8.90 -6.01
CA ASP A 68 -2.91 9.48 -5.72
C ASP A 68 -2.27 10.21 -6.90
N SER A 69 -2.45 9.68 -8.11
CA SER A 69 -1.89 10.29 -9.32
C SER A 69 -2.65 11.52 -9.82
N THR A 70 -3.93 11.64 -9.48
CA THR A 70 -4.83 12.67 -10.01
C THR A 70 -5.14 13.80 -9.02
N VAL A 71 -4.81 13.63 -7.73
CA VAL A 71 -5.07 14.63 -6.69
C VAL A 71 -4.41 15.98 -6.98
N GLU A 72 -3.18 16.01 -7.52
CA GLU A 72 -2.43 17.24 -7.85
C GLU A 72 -2.91 17.91 -9.13
N SER A 73 -3.48 17.14 -10.07
CA SER A 73 -4.08 17.71 -11.29
C SER A 73 -5.39 18.49 -11.00
N GLY A 74 -5.69 18.68 -9.71
CA GLY A 74 -6.62 19.64 -9.18
C GLY A 74 -8.06 19.21 -9.34
N SER A 75 -8.48 18.14 -8.65
CA SER A 75 -9.88 17.67 -8.45
C SER A 75 -10.78 17.49 -9.69
N LYS A 76 -10.39 17.97 -10.87
CA LYS A 76 -11.31 18.15 -11.99
C LYS A 76 -11.77 16.83 -12.55
N LEU A 77 -10.94 15.77 -12.54
CA LEU A 77 -11.34 14.50 -13.12
C LEU A 77 -12.47 13.86 -12.30
N ALA A 78 -12.23 13.70 -10.99
CA ALA A 78 -13.21 13.15 -10.08
C ALA A 78 -14.47 14.01 -10.01
N SER A 79 -14.33 15.33 -9.85
CA SER A 79 -15.47 16.23 -9.78
C SER A 79 -16.24 16.32 -11.11
N ALA A 80 -15.57 16.29 -12.27
CA ALA A 80 -16.26 16.28 -13.57
C ALA A 80 -16.98 14.96 -13.85
N TRP A 81 -16.40 13.83 -13.45
CA TRP A 81 -17.10 12.55 -13.54
C TRP A 81 -18.35 12.56 -12.67
N LEU A 82 -18.21 12.93 -11.39
CA LEU A 82 -19.34 12.97 -10.47
C LEU A 82 -20.42 13.97 -10.90
N ALA A 83 -20.05 15.15 -11.42
CA ALA A 83 -21.01 16.13 -11.91
C ALA A 83 -21.84 15.62 -13.11
N LYS A 84 -21.25 14.76 -13.94
CA LYS A 84 -21.94 14.16 -15.09
C LYS A 84 -22.79 12.95 -14.70
N GLU A 85 -22.30 12.16 -13.75
CA GLU A 85 -22.87 10.88 -13.34
C GLU A 85 -23.00 10.81 -11.81
N PRO A 86 -23.90 11.61 -11.19
CA PRO A 86 -23.96 11.76 -9.73
C PRO A 86 -24.38 10.48 -8.98
N GLU A 87 -25.08 9.58 -9.67
CA GLU A 87 -25.56 8.30 -9.14
C GLU A 87 -24.71 7.11 -9.63
N ASN A 88 -23.53 7.35 -10.19
CA ASN A 88 -22.59 6.29 -10.53
C ASN A 88 -21.76 5.91 -9.28
N PRO A 89 -21.81 4.65 -8.80
CA PRO A 89 -21.07 4.24 -7.60
C PRO A 89 -19.55 4.41 -7.75
N ASP A 90 -18.99 4.19 -8.95
CA ASP A 90 -17.56 4.38 -9.20
C ASP A 90 -17.16 5.85 -9.13
N ALA A 91 -17.98 6.75 -9.68
CA ALA A 91 -17.73 8.18 -9.62
C ALA A 91 -17.74 8.70 -8.17
N LEU A 92 -18.71 8.24 -7.37
CA LEU A 92 -18.83 8.56 -5.94
C LEU A 92 -17.61 8.07 -5.15
N VAL A 93 -17.23 6.79 -5.29
CA VAL A 93 -16.07 6.23 -4.58
C VAL A 93 -14.78 6.90 -5.02
N PHE A 94 -14.60 7.13 -6.32
CA PHE A 94 -13.40 7.76 -6.84
C PHE A 94 -13.26 9.20 -6.33
N HIS A 95 -14.35 9.97 -6.29
CA HIS A 95 -14.36 11.30 -5.71
C HIS A 95 -14.03 11.30 -4.21
N SER A 96 -14.71 10.46 -3.42
CA SER A 96 -14.42 10.31 -2.00
C SER A 96 -12.99 9.87 -1.73
N ARG A 97 -12.42 8.99 -2.56
CA ARG A 97 -11.03 8.55 -2.43
C ARG A 97 -10.04 9.67 -2.75
N VAL A 98 -10.28 10.48 -3.79
CA VAL A 98 -9.45 11.66 -4.08
C VAL A 98 -9.51 12.68 -2.95
N GLY A 99 -10.70 12.91 -2.39
CA GLY A 99 -10.90 13.76 -1.20
C GLY A 99 -10.13 13.24 0.01
N LEU A 100 -10.18 11.93 0.28
CA LEU A 100 -9.38 11.30 1.33
C LEU A 100 -7.88 11.48 1.10
N VAL A 101 -7.37 11.20 -0.10
CA VAL A 101 -5.94 11.35 -0.43
C VAL A 101 -5.49 12.79 -0.19
N ARG A 102 -6.27 13.77 -0.63
CA ARG A 102 -6.01 15.20 -0.36
C ARG A 102 -5.98 15.46 1.14
N GLY A 103 -7.02 15.06 1.86
CA GLY A 103 -7.09 15.36 3.29
C GLY A 103 -6.07 14.63 4.16
N LEU A 104 -5.53 13.49 3.70
CA LEU A 104 -4.39 12.87 4.35
C LEU A 104 -3.10 13.69 4.20
N ARG A 105 -2.91 14.34 3.04
CA ARG A 105 -1.77 15.25 2.79
C ARG A 105 -1.93 16.55 3.58
N ASP A 106 -3.13 17.12 3.53
CA ASP A 106 -3.44 18.43 4.11
C ASP A 106 -3.77 18.33 5.61
N ARG A 107 -3.90 17.11 6.15
CA ARG A 107 -4.35 16.81 7.52
C ARG A 107 -5.73 17.39 7.85
N HIS A 108 -6.58 17.54 6.82
CA HIS A 108 -7.91 18.11 6.91
C HIS A 108 -8.79 17.65 5.73
N LEU A 109 -10.01 17.17 5.99
CA LEU A 109 -10.97 16.85 4.94
C LEU A 109 -11.79 18.09 4.54
N GLU A 110 -11.70 18.45 3.26
CA GLU A 110 -12.63 19.40 2.65
C GLU A 110 -14.01 18.74 2.48
N ASP A 111 -15.05 19.35 3.05
CA ASP A 111 -16.44 18.88 3.02
C ASP A 111 -16.61 17.40 3.44
N ALA A 112 -16.09 17.05 4.62
CA ALA A 112 -16.15 15.69 5.17
C ALA A 112 -17.57 15.09 5.15
N GLY A 113 -18.60 15.90 5.45
CA GLY A 113 -19.99 15.47 5.44
C GLY A 113 -20.49 15.00 4.07
N GLN A 114 -20.12 15.74 3.01
CA GLN A 114 -20.42 15.33 1.64
C GLN A 114 -19.68 14.05 1.27
N LEU A 115 -18.38 13.95 1.55
CA LEU A 115 -17.58 12.77 1.20
C LEU A 115 -18.10 11.49 1.91
N VAL A 116 -18.54 11.61 3.16
CA VAL A 116 -19.16 10.53 3.93
C VAL A 116 -20.49 10.12 3.31
N THR A 117 -21.33 11.08 2.94
CA THR A 117 -22.62 10.82 2.27
C THR A 117 -22.41 10.13 0.92
N GLN A 118 -21.40 10.53 0.15
CA GLN A 118 -21.02 9.88 -1.11
C GLN A 118 -20.57 8.43 -0.89
N CYS A 119 -19.77 8.15 0.15
CA CYS A 119 -19.38 6.78 0.49
C CYS A 119 -20.60 5.92 0.84
N HIS A 120 -21.52 6.41 1.68
CA HIS A 120 -22.74 5.68 2.00
C HIS A 120 -23.61 5.46 0.76
N ARG A 121 -23.78 6.48 -0.09
CA ARG A 121 -24.55 6.36 -1.32
C ARG A 121 -23.95 5.35 -2.29
N ALA A 122 -22.62 5.33 -2.43
CA ALA A 122 -21.94 4.32 -3.23
C ALA A 122 -22.14 2.90 -2.68
N ALA A 123 -22.10 2.73 -1.36
CA ALA A 123 -22.36 1.44 -0.71
C ALA A 123 -23.82 0.98 -0.88
N GLU A 124 -24.78 1.89 -0.99
CA GLU A 124 -26.17 1.53 -1.33
C GLU A 124 -26.32 1.08 -2.79
N LEU A 125 -25.65 1.78 -3.71
CA LEU A 125 -25.71 1.51 -5.16
C LEU A 125 -24.92 0.26 -5.57
N ASN A 126 -23.83 -0.05 -4.87
CA ASN A 126 -23.05 -1.27 -5.03
C ASN A 126 -22.73 -1.92 -3.68
N PRO A 127 -23.68 -2.68 -3.09
CA PRO A 127 -23.53 -3.25 -1.75
C PRO A 127 -22.39 -4.23 -1.56
N ALA A 128 -21.85 -4.81 -2.64
CA ALA A 128 -20.75 -5.75 -2.57
C ALA A 128 -19.38 -5.06 -2.49
N ASP A 129 -19.27 -3.79 -2.89
CA ASP A 129 -17.98 -3.07 -2.94
C ASP A 129 -17.50 -2.73 -1.51
N PRO A 130 -16.32 -3.21 -1.07
CA PRO A 130 -15.74 -2.85 0.23
C PRO A 130 -15.18 -1.43 0.24
N LEU A 131 -14.87 -0.84 -0.92
CA LEU A 131 -14.06 0.37 -1.03
C LEU A 131 -14.68 1.65 -0.44
N PRO A 132 -16.02 1.87 -0.46
CA PRO A 132 -16.62 2.98 0.28
C PRO A 132 -16.31 2.91 1.79
N TRP A 133 -16.39 1.73 2.39
CA TRP A 133 -16.08 1.51 3.80
C TRP A 133 -14.59 1.66 4.12
N VAL A 134 -13.73 1.18 3.21
CA VAL A 134 -12.28 1.38 3.31
C VAL A 134 -11.92 2.87 3.24
N THR A 135 -12.64 3.64 2.43
CA THR A 135 -12.47 5.10 2.34
C THR A 135 -12.94 5.79 3.62
N LEU A 136 -14.08 5.36 4.19
CA LEU A 136 -14.56 5.83 5.50
C LEU A 136 -13.58 5.52 6.65
N LEU A 137 -12.88 4.36 6.64
CA LEU A 137 -11.82 4.09 7.62
C LEU A 137 -10.71 5.13 7.57
N GLY A 138 -10.31 5.54 6.36
CA GLY A 138 -9.33 6.60 6.18
C GLY A 138 -9.81 7.96 6.67
N MET A 139 -11.09 8.29 6.44
CA MET A 139 -11.70 9.53 6.91
C MET A 139 -11.84 9.57 8.43
N ALA A 140 -12.25 8.47 9.04
CA ALA A 140 -12.40 8.32 10.48
C ALA A 140 -11.11 8.64 11.26
N ARG A 141 -9.95 8.41 10.64
CA ARG A 141 -8.64 8.79 11.17
C ARG A 141 -8.42 10.30 11.20
N ILE A 142 -8.80 11.02 10.14
CA ILE A 142 -8.68 12.48 10.07
C ILE A 142 -9.69 13.14 11.01
N GLU A 143 -10.94 12.68 10.96
CA GLU A 143 -12.09 13.24 11.69
C GLU A 143 -12.21 12.74 13.14
N ARG A 144 -11.31 11.85 13.59
CA ARG A 144 -11.24 11.36 14.97
C ARG A 144 -12.54 10.70 15.47
N TYR A 145 -13.10 9.81 14.66
CA TYR A 145 -14.31 9.07 15.02
C TYR A 145 -14.11 8.23 16.28
N ALA A 146 -15.20 7.94 17.00
CA ALA A 146 -15.15 7.07 18.16
C ALA A 146 -14.83 5.62 17.74
N GLN A 147 -14.14 4.88 18.62
CA GLN A 147 -13.72 3.50 18.33
C GLN A 147 -14.90 2.59 17.94
N SER A 148 -16.09 2.80 18.51
CA SER A 148 -17.30 2.04 18.17
C SER A 148 -17.73 2.24 16.71
N GLU A 149 -17.60 3.45 16.19
CA GLU A 149 -17.92 3.80 14.81
C GLU A 149 -16.90 3.21 13.84
N VAL A 150 -15.61 3.35 14.17
CA VAL A 150 -14.50 2.73 13.44
C VAL A 150 -14.68 1.20 13.36
N ASN A 151 -15.06 0.57 14.47
CA ASN A 151 -15.35 -0.87 14.52
C ASN A 151 -16.57 -1.27 13.67
N ALA A 152 -17.57 -0.40 13.52
CA ALA A 152 -18.69 -0.65 12.63
C ALA A 152 -18.25 -0.59 11.16
N ILE A 153 -17.51 0.45 10.77
CA ILE A 153 -16.97 0.60 9.41
C ILE A 153 -16.02 -0.57 9.07
N TRP A 154 -15.18 -0.99 10.01
CA TRP A 154 -14.28 -2.14 9.85
C TRP A 154 -15.03 -3.43 9.55
N ARG A 155 -16.14 -3.70 10.26
CA ARG A 155 -16.99 -4.87 10.02
C ARG A 155 -17.64 -4.83 8.64
N GLU A 156 -18.05 -3.66 8.17
CA GLU A 156 -18.61 -3.52 6.83
C GLU A 156 -17.55 -3.79 5.74
N ALA A 157 -16.35 -3.26 5.87
CA ALA A 157 -15.25 -3.50 4.93
C ALA A 157 -14.85 -5.00 4.90
N THR A 158 -14.55 -5.57 6.06
CA THR A 158 -14.10 -6.97 6.17
C THR A 158 -15.21 -8.00 6.00
N GLY A 159 -16.47 -7.59 6.13
CA GLY A 159 -17.62 -8.43 5.80
C GLY A 159 -17.80 -8.63 4.28
N ARG A 160 -17.37 -7.65 3.48
CA ARG A 160 -17.44 -7.69 2.01
C ARG A 160 -16.21 -8.31 1.38
N ASP A 161 -15.02 -7.90 1.84
CA ASP A 161 -13.76 -8.52 1.49
C ASP A 161 -12.90 -8.69 2.75
N ARG A 162 -12.88 -9.92 3.24
CA ARG A 162 -12.23 -10.31 4.49
C ARG A 162 -10.75 -9.96 4.52
N TRP A 163 -10.07 -10.00 3.38
CA TRP A 163 -8.62 -9.84 3.30
C TRP A 163 -8.20 -8.58 2.57
N HIS A 164 -9.11 -7.60 2.43
CA HIS A 164 -8.89 -6.37 1.69
C HIS A 164 -7.67 -5.59 2.23
N ARG A 165 -6.57 -5.61 1.47
CA ARG A 165 -5.27 -5.07 1.91
C ARG A 165 -5.35 -3.66 2.48
N GLU A 166 -6.02 -2.77 1.74
CA GLU A 166 -6.12 -1.36 2.12
C GLU A 166 -6.97 -1.14 3.38
N ALA A 167 -7.94 -2.03 3.67
CA ALA A 167 -8.72 -1.93 4.91
C ALA A 167 -7.78 -2.09 6.11
N TYR A 168 -6.95 -3.15 6.07
CA TYR A 168 -5.96 -3.45 7.11
C TYR A 168 -4.94 -2.33 7.26
N LEU A 169 -4.48 -1.73 6.15
CA LEU A 169 -3.55 -0.61 6.21
C LEU A 169 -4.17 0.66 6.81
N GLN A 170 -5.42 0.98 6.48
CA GLN A 170 -6.12 2.12 7.09
C GLN A 170 -6.39 1.90 8.58
N MET A 171 -6.77 0.68 8.98
CA MET A 171 -6.92 0.33 10.40
C MET A 171 -5.60 0.41 11.15
N LEU A 172 -4.52 -0.16 10.61
CA LEU A 172 -3.18 -0.03 11.18
C LEU A 172 -2.80 1.44 11.36
N ALA A 173 -2.99 2.26 10.32
CA ALA A 173 -2.71 3.69 10.39
C ALA A 173 -3.55 4.38 11.47
N HIS A 174 -4.86 4.12 11.56
CA HIS A 174 -5.74 4.69 12.59
C HIS A 174 -5.28 4.38 14.02
N LEU A 175 -4.79 3.15 14.26
CA LEU A 175 -4.31 2.72 15.58
C LEU A 175 -2.89 3.17 15.90
N SER A 176 -2.16 3.72 14.92
CA SER A 176 -0.75 4.07 15.07
C SER A 176 -0.55 5.36 15.89
N PRO A 177 0.58 5.48 16.64
CA PRO A 177 0.88 6.68 17.44
C PRO A 177 0.85 8.00 16.66
N GLU A 178 1.32 7.99 15.41
CA GLU A 178 1.38 9.16 14.52
C GLU A 178 -0.01 9.72 14.22
N GLU A 179 -1.03 8.89 14.41
CA GLU A 179 -2.42 9.17 14.12
C GLU A 179 -3.25 9.13 15.40
N GLY A 180 -2.67 9.46 16.55
CA GLY A 180 -3.38 9.58 17.83
C GLY A 180 -3.77 8.27 18.49
N GLY A 181 -3.35 7.13 17.93
CA GLY A 181 -3.43 5.82 18.57
C GLY A 181 -2.24 5.55 19.50
N SER A 182 -1.85 4.28 19.64
CA SER A 182 -0.72 3.89 20.49
C SER A 182 -0.04 2.62 20.00
N SER A 183 1.23 2.41 20.37
CA SER A 183 1.95 1.18 20.05
C SER A 183 1.27 -0.06 20.66
N ALA A 184 0.64 0.08 21.83
CA ALA A 184 -0.14 -1.00 22.43
C ALA A 184 -1.35 -1.38 21.56
N ALA A 185 -2.09 -0.39 21.05
CA ALA A 185 -3.22 -0.64 20.16
C ALA A 185 -2.81 -1.31 18.83
N VAL A 186 -1.63 -0.95 18.29
CA VAL A 186 -1.06 -1.63 17.12
C VAL A 186 -0.74 -3.10 17.44
N LEU A 187 -0.08 -3.37 18.58
CA LEU A 187 0.26 -4.73 19.00
C LEU A 187 -1.00 -5.58 19.21
N ASP A 188 -2.00 -5.06 19.91
CA ASP A 188 -3.28 -5.74 20.13
C ASP A 188 -3.96 -6.10 18.80
N PHE A 189 -3.93 -5.17 17.82
CA PHE A 189 -4.47 -5.42 16.49
C PHE A 189 -3.72 -6.53 15.75
N ILE A 190 -2.38 -6.49 15.74
CA ILE A 190 -1.55 -7.54 15.12
C ILE A 190 -1.81 -8.91 15.77
N ASP A 191 -1.86 -8.97 17.09
CA ASP A 191 -2.13 -10.19 17.85
C ASP A 191 -3.49 -10.80 17.49
N VAL A 192 -4.52 -9.97 17.31
CA VAL A 192 -5.86 -10.41 16.91
C VAL A 192 -5.88 -10.96 15.48
N VAL A 193 -5.21 -10.31 14.53
CA VAL A 193 -5.37 -10.66 13.11
C VAL A 193 -4.43 -11.76 12.63
N ARG A 194 -3.24 -11.88 13.21
CA ARG A 194 -2.18 -12.77 12.69
C ARG A 194 -2.56 -14.24 12.61
N ALA A 195 -3.32 -14.75 13.59
CA ALA A 195 -3.74 -16.15 13.61
C ALA A 195 -4.79 -16.47 12.53
N ARG A 196 -5.38 -15.45 11.90
CA ARG A 196 -6.51 -15.59 10.96
C ARG A 196 -6.09 -15.36 9.52
N ILE A 197 -5.10 -14.50 9.27
CA ILE A 197 -4.71 -14.10 7.92
C ILE A 197 -3.94 -15.25 7.23
N PRO A 198 -4.43 -15.77 6.08
CA PRO A 198 -3.66 -16.71 5.27
C PRO A 198 -2.33 -16.11 4.81
N ALA A 199 -1.28 -16.92 4.76
CA ALA A 199 0.08 -16.44 4.48
C ALA A 199 0.25 -15.74 3.12
N ASN A 200 -0.65 -15.99 2.17
CA ASN A 200 -0.66 -15.40 0.83
C ASN A 200 -1.84 -14.43 0.59
N ALA A 201 -2.59 -14.07 1.63
CA ALA A 201 -3.70 -13.13 1.51
C ALA A 201 -3.18 -11.71 1.18
N PRO A 202 -3.99 -10.86 0.54
CA PRO A 202 -3.57 -9.49 0.21
C PRO A 202 -3.11 -8.66 1.41
N CYS A 203 -3.65 -8.91 2.61
CA CYS A 203 -3.24 -8.24 3.85
C CYS A 203 -2.14 -8.98 4.65
N ALA A 204 -1.54 -10.05 4.12
CA ALA A 204 -0.54 -10.86 4.82
C ALA A 204 0.69 -10.06 5.28
N ALA A 205 1.00 -8.95 4.62
CA ALA A 205 2.13 -8.11 4.96
C ALA A 205 1.91 -7.16 6.14
N ILE A 206 0.74 -7.19 6.80
CA ILE A 206 0.38 -6.20 7.81
C ILE A 206 1.33 -6.18 9.02
N GLU A 207 1.79 -7.34 9.47
CA GLU A 207 2.71 -7.46 10.61
C GLU A 207 4.11 -6.91 10.28
N VAL A 208 4.67 -7.29 9.12
CA VAL A 208 5.96 -6.75 8.66
C VAL A 208 5.85 -5.26 8.39
N THR A 209 4.71 -4.79 7.87
CA THR A 209 4.42 -3.36 7.66
C THR A 209 4.43 -2.59 8.99
N ALA A 210 3.78 -3.12 10.02
CA ALA A 210 3.76 -2.52 11.36
C ALA A 210 5.17 -2.47 11.97
N ALA A 211 5.94 -3.55 11.83
CA ALA A 211 7.34 -3.59 12.29
C ALA A 211 8.22 -2.56 11.57
N VAL A 212 8.08 -2.39 10.25
CA VAL A 212 8.81 -1.35 9.50
C VAL A 212 8.45 0.05 9.98
N ARG A 213 7.16 0.35 10.20
CA ARG A 213 6.73 1.65 10.74
C ARG A 213 7.31 1.92 12.13
N GLN A 214 7.27 0.92 13.01
CA GLN A 214 7.84 1.01 14.34
C GLN A 214 9.35 1.24 14.30
N TYR A 215 10.06 0.52 13.42
CA TYR A 215 11.50 0.71 13.21
C TYR A 215 11.81 2.14 12.74
N GLN A 216 11.11 2.64 11.72
CA GLN A 216 11.27 4.00 11.20
C GLN A 216 10.99 5.05 12.28
N GLY A 217 9.92 4.87 13.07
CA GLY A 217 9.61 5.74 14.20
C GLY A 217 10.71 5.75 15.28
N LEU A 218 11.32 4.60 15.59
CA LEU A 218 12.45 4.51 16.53
C LEU A 218 13.70 5.22 15.98
N VAL A 219 13.98 5.06 14.69
CA VAL A 219 15.10 5.73 14.01
C VAL A 219 14.89 7.25 13.99
N ALA A 220 13.69 7.72 13.65
CA ALA A 220 13.34 9.14 13.57
C ALA A 220 13.44 9.87 14.92
N GLN A 221 13.23 9.17 16.05
CA GLN A 221 13.41 9.73 17.40
C GLN A 221 14.89 10.03 17.75
N GLY A 222 15.85 9.42 17.05
CA GLY A 222 17.28 9.63 17.29
C GLY A 222 17.79 9.06 18.64
N GLY A 223 19.04 9.40 18.96
CA GLY A 223 19.67 9.05 20.23
C GLY A 223 19.68 7.56 20.55
N VAL A 224 19.41 7.19 21.80
CA VAL A 224 19.40 5.80 22.27
C VAL A 224 18.35 4.97 21.53
N ARG A 225 17.18 5.54 21.22
CA ARG A 225 16.09 4.83 20.51
C ARG A 225 16.52 4.39 19.12
N ALA A 226 17.19 5.27 18.38
CA ALA A 226 17.74 4.92 17.07
C ALA A 226 18.86 3.88 17.17
N MET A 227 19.76 3.99 18.16
CA MET A 227 20.85 3.02 18.37
C MET A 227 20.36 1.61 18.68
N THR A 228 19.22 1.48 19.36
CA THR A 228 18.63 0.18 19.72
C THR A 228 17.53 -0.27 18.76
N ALA A 229 17.23 0.48 17.69
CA ALA A 229 16.13 0.16 16.78
C ALA A 229 16.29 -1.22 16.12
N GLY A 230 17.53 -1.66 15.88
CA GLY A 230 17.85 -2.98 15.33
C GLY A 230 17.36 -4.16 16.20
N GLN A 231 17.27 -3.97 17.53
CA GLN A 231 16.81 -4.99 18.46
C GLN A 231 15.35 -5.41 18.21
N LEU A 232 14.57 -4.57 17.51
CA LEU A 232 13.21 -4.91 17.08
C LEU A 232 13.17 -6.19 16.24
N TRP A 233 14.21 -6.42 15.44
CA TRP A 233 14.28 -7.54 14.50
C TRP A 233 14.85 -8.82 15.11
N GLU A 234 15.48 -8.74 16.29
CA GLU A 234 16.19 -9.86 16.91
C GLU A 234 15.27 -10.78 17.72
N GLY A 235 14.10 -10.28 18.13
CA GLY A 235 13.29 -10.91 19.16
C GLY A 235 11.90 -11.37 18.73
N GLY A 236 11.51 -12.52 19.27
CA GLY A 236 10.12 -12.95 19.38
C GLY A 236 9.41 -13.06 18.04
N GLN A 237 8.26 -12.40 17.95
CA GLN A 237 7.30 -12.69 16.92
C GLN A 237 7.58 -11.99 15.58
N ILE A 238 8.18 -10.79 15.63
CA ILE A 238 8.59 -10.04 14.45
C ILE A 238 9.68 -10.81 13.69
N ALA A 239 10.67 -11.35 14.41
CA ALA A 239 11.73 -12.16 13.81
C ALA A 239 11.16 -13.40 13.08
N ALA A 240 10.21 -14.11 13.70
CA ALA A 240 9.56 -15.26 13.10
C ALA A 240 8.69 -14.90 11.88
N SER A 241 7.99 -13.77 11.93
CA SER A 241 7.20 -13.26 10.79
C SER A 241 8.11 -12.89 9.61
N LEU A 242 9.22 -12.21 9.88
CA LEU A 242 10.22 -11.85 8.87
C LEU A 242 10.87 -13.08 8.23
N GLU A 243 11.21 -14.10 9.03
CA GLU A 243 11.73 -15.38 8.53
C GLU A 243 10.74 -16.08 7.60
N GLN A 244 9.47 -16.19 8.02
CA GLN A 244 8.43 -16.80 7.21
C GLN A 244 8.25 -16.04 5.88
N ALA A 245 8.17 -14.71 5.93
CA ALA A 245 8.03 -13.86 4.76
C ALA A 245 9.21 -14.01 3.79
N ALA A 246 10.45 -14.00 4.30
CA ALA A 246 11.66 -14.21 3.51
C ALA A 246 11.66 -15.57 2.79
N SER A 247 11.14 -16.61 3.44
CA SER A 247 11.09 -17.96 2.89
C SER A 247 9.98 -18.18 1.85
N LEU A 248 8.95 -17.31 1.80
CA LEU A 248 7.73 -17.55 1.00
C LEU A 248 7.45 -16.47 -0.05
N TRP A 249 7.50 -15.19 0.31
CA TRP A 249 6.84 -14.14 -0.47
C TRP A 249 7.46 -13.91 -1.86
N ALA A 250 8.79 -14.05 -1.98
CA ALA A 250 9.48 -13.90 -3.25
C ALA A 250 9.37 -15.13 -4.17
N LYS A 251 8.77 -16.24 -3.70
CA LYS A 251 8.58 -17.44 -4.52
C LYS A 251 7.55 -17.15 -5.63
N PRO A 252 7.85 -17.51 -6.89
CA PRO A 252 6.92 -17.32 -8.00
C PRO A 252 5.54 -17.92 -7.70
N GLY A 253 4.48 -17.13 -7.89
CA GLY A 253 3.09 -17.54 -7.70
C GLY A 253 2.61 -17.62 -6.24
N PHE A 254 3.44 -17.29 -5.24
CA PHE A 254 3.00 -17.25 -3.85
C PHE A 254 2.03 -16.08 -3.62
N PHE A 255 2.51 -14.84 -3.80
CA PHE A 255 1.64 -13.67 -3.86
C PHE A 255 1.07 -13.49 -5.27
N GLN A 256 -0.23 -13.27 -5.31
CA GLN A 256 -1.01 -13.10 -6.55
C GLN A 256 -1.94 -11.89 -6.47
N HIS A 257 -1.92 -11.15 -5.37
CA HIS A 257 -2.70 -9.94 -5.17
C HIS A 257 -2.07 -8.74 -5.88
N ALA A 258 -2.89 -7.75 -6.24
CA ALA A 258 -2.56 -6.62 -7.09
C ALA A 258 -1.43 -5.75 -6.53
N ALA A 259 -1.23 -5.71 -5.22
CA ALA A 259 -0.18 -4.93 -4.57
C ALA A 259 1.02 -5.76 -4.09
N ALA A 260 1.21 -6.99 -4.59
CA ALA A 260 2.29 -7.90 -4.16
C ALA A 260 3.68 -7.26 -4.23
N GLN A 261 3.98 -6.49 -5.28
CA GLN A 261 5.27 -5.80 -5.42
C GLN A 261 5.50 -4.72 -4.35
N ALA A 262 4.43 -4.09 -3.83
CA ALA A 262 4.56 -3.16 -2.71
C ALA A 262 4.94 -3.90 -1.42
N ASP A 263 4.35 -5.07 -1.18
CA ASP A 263 4.68 -5.89 0.00
C ASP A 263 6.08 -6.50 -0.09
N LEU A 264 6.56 -6.82 -1.30
CA LEU A 264 7.95 -7.19 -1.54
C LEU A 264 8.93 -6.03 -1.29
N ASN A 265 8.54 -4.78 -1.58
CA ASN A 265 9.34 -3.61 -1.21
C ASN A 265 9.45 -3.47 0.32
N VAL A 266 8.37 -3.73 1.06
CA VAL A 266 8.37 -3.75 2.53
C VAL A 266 9.29 -4.85 3.07
N LEU A 267 9.19 -6.06 2.52
CA LEU A 267 10.04 -7.19 2.92
C LEU A 267 11.53 -6.91 2.65
N ALA A 268 11.86 -6.40 1.47
CA ALA A 268 13.25 -6.07 1.12
C ALA A 268 13.82 -5.03 2.10
N TYR A 269 13.05 -3.98 2.41
CA TYR A 269 13.45 -2.97 3.41
C TYR A 269 13.64 -3.59 4.79
N ALA A 270 12.69 -4.40 5.26
CA ALA A 270 12.75 -5.04 6.58
C ALA A 270 13.97 -5.95 6.72
N LEU A 271 14.29 -6.75 5.70
CA LEU A 271 15.48 -7.61 5.69
C LEU A 271 16.77 -6.78 5.73
N CYS A 272 16.84 -5.67 4.99
CA CYS A 272 17.98 -4.77 5.05
C CYS A 272 18.12 -4.07 6.41
N ALA A 273 17.01 -3.62 7.00
CA ALA A 273 16.97 -3.03 8.34
C ALA A 273 17.37 -4.03 9.44
N ALA A 274 17.06 -5.31 9.26
CA ALA A 274 17.47 -6.41 10.13
C ALA A 274 18.91 -6.89 9.90
N GLY A 275 19.69 -6.27 9.01
CA GLY A 275 21.05 -6.70 8.67
C GLY A 275 21.12 -7.99 7.83
N ARG A 276 19.98 -8.51 7.37
CA ARG A 276 19.83 -9.75 6.59
C ARG A 276 19.94 -9.51 5.09
N ALA A 277 21.00 -8.82 4.67
CA ALA A 277 21.17 -8.39 3.28
C ALA A 277 21.23 -9.57 2.28
N ALA A 278 21.75 -10.74 2.69
CA ALA A 278 21.76 -11.94 1.85
C ALA A 278 20.35 -12.46 1.54
N ASP A 279 19.45 -12.45 2.54
CA ASP A 279 18.06 -12.89 2.39
C ASP A 279 17.21 -11.90 1.60
N ALA A 280 17.60 -10.61 1.58
CA ALA A 280 16.95 -9.60 0.75
C ALA A 280 17.21 -9.81 -0.76
N HIS A 281 18.30 -10.49 -1.13
CA HIS A 281 18.69 -10.69 -2.53
C HIS A 281 17.60 -11.33 -3.42
N PRO A 282 17.01 -12.49 -3.08
CA PRO A 282 15.92 -13.07 -3.87
C PRO A 282 14.69 -12.14 -3.97
N VAL A 283 14.45 -11.30 -2.96
CA VAL A 283 13.35 -10.32 -2.97
C VAL A 283 13.64 -9.21 -3.99
N PHE A 284 14.85 -8.65 -4.01
CA PHE A 284 15.27 -7.68 -5.03
C PHE A 284 15.22 -8.25 -6.45
N GLN A 285 15.56 -9.53 -6.62
CA GLN A 285 15.42 -10.22 -7.91
C GLN A 285 13.95 -10.31 -8.36
N ALA A 286 13.04 -10.65 -7.43
CA ALA A 286 11.60 -10.69 -7.72
C ALA A 286 11.04 -9.30 -8.08
N LEU A 287 11.53 -8.24 -7.43
CA LEU A 287 11.12 -6.86 -7.68
C LEU A 287 11.56 -6.33 -9.05
N GLN A 288 12.66 -6.84 -9.63
CA GLN A 288 13.19 -6.42 -10.93
C GLN A 288 13.29 -4.89 -11.09
N GLY A 289 13.68 -4.17 -10.02
CA GLY A 289 13.80 -2.70 -10.03
C GLY A 289 12.47 -1.94 -9.92
N THR A 290 11.35 -2.61 -9.60
CA THR A 290 10.12 -1.91 -9.19
C THR A 290 10.27 -1.37 -7.78
N VAL A 291 10.28 -0.04 -7.66
CA VAL A 291 10.38 0.70 -6.40
C VAL A 291 9.03 1.32 -6.06
N THR A 292 8.63 1.27 -4.79
CA THR A 292 7.56 2.09 -4.21
C THR A 292 8.15 3.27 -3.43
N PRO A 293 7.47 4.42 -3.26
CA PRO A 293 8.01 5.51 -2.45
C PRO A 293 8.29 5.08 -1.00
N TRP A 294 7.25 4.63 -0.28
CA TRP A 294 7.40 3.99 1.03
C TRP A 294 7.71 2.50 0.82
N PRO A 295 8.61 1.88 1.61
CA PRO A 295 9.29 2.40 2.81
C PRO A 295 10.60 3.17 2.58
N TRP A 296 11.00 3.38 1.33
CA TRP A 296 12.34 3.88 1.00
C TRP A 296 12.52 5.40 1.12
N ASN A 297 11.44 6.16 1.28
CA ASN A 297 11.44 7.62 1.31
C ASN A 297 11.57 8.25 2.71
N ASP A 298 11.93 7.47 3.73
CA ASP A 298 11.97 7.92 5.13
C ASP A 298 13.14 8.86 5.44
N ASP A 299 14.32 8.63 4.84
CA ASP A 299 15.54 9.42 5.07
C ASP A 299 16.18 9.97 3.78
N GLY A 300 15.44 9.95 2.66
CA GLY A 300 15.91 10.49 1.38
C GLY A 300 15.11 10.02 0.17
N PRO A 301 15.64 10.18 -1.06
CA PRO A 301 14.97 9.75 -2.28
C PRO A 301 14.84 8.22 -2.35
N ALA A 302 13.60 7.73 -2.47
CA ALA A 302 13.27 6.30 -2.46
C ALA A 302 14.14 5.43 -3.39
N VAL A 303 14.33 5.87 -4.65
CA VAL A 303 15.12 5.12 -5.63
C VAL A 303 16.58 4.99 -5.21
N GLN A 304 17.16 6.05 -4.67
CA GLN A 304 18.56 6.05 -4.25
C GLN A 304 18.76 5.11 -3.06
N ARG A 305 17.86 5.13 -2.07
CA ARG A 305 17.94 4.23 -0.92
C ARG A 305 17.75 2.76 -1.34
N PHE A 306 16.78 2.49 -2.21
CA PHE A 306 16.60 1.17 -2.81
C PHE A 306 17.87 0.66 -3.50
N GLU A 307 18.49 1.48 -4.36
CA GLU A 307 19.73 1.12 -5.08
C GLU A 307 20.89 0.80 -4.13
N GLN A 308 21.03 1.58 -3.04
CA GLN A 308 22.07 1.33 -2.04
C GLN A 308 21.90 -0.02 -1.34
N ASP A 309 20.67 -0.35 -0.92
CA ASP A 309 20.39 -1.58 -0.19
C ASP A 309 20.39 -2.80 -1.14
N GLN A 310 19.95 -2.63 -2.39
CA GLN A 310 20.12 -3.64 -3.44
C GLN A 310 21.62 -3.96 -3.66
N ALA A 311 22.47 -2.94 -3.77
CA ALA A 311 23.90 -3.14 -3.96
C ALA A 311 24.57 -3.80 -2.73
N LYS A 312 24.10 -3.50 -1.50
CA LYS A 312 24.54 -4.21 -0.29
C LYS A 312 24.14 -5.68 -0.31
N ALA A 313 22.91 -6.00 -0.70
CA ALA A 313 22.42 -7.37 -0.83
C ALA A 313 23.25 -8.19 -1.84
N GLU A 314 23.61 -7.59 -2.97
CA GLU A 314 24.49 -8.20 -3.97
C GLU A 314 25.89 -8.52 -3.43
N ARG A 315 26.49 -7.61 -2.65
CA ARG A 315 27.79 -7.84 -2.00
C ARG A 315 27.71 -8.90 -0.89
N GLY A 316 26.67 -8.87 -0.07
CA GLY A 316 26.45 -9.85 1.01
C GLY A 316 26.39 -11.29 0.49
N ARG A 317 25.77 -11.49 -0.69
CA ARG A 317 25.77 -12.79 -1.39
C ARG A 317 27.17 -13.27 -1.76
N GLN A 318 28.04 -12.37 -2.23
CA GLN A 318 29.39 -12.73 -2.67
C GLN A 318 30.32 -13.04 -1.49
N GLY A 319 30.17 -12.32 -0.37
CA GLY A 319 30.94 -12.56 0.86
C GLY A 319 30.60 -13.87 1.58
N GLY A 320 29.33 -14.30 1.53
CA GLY A 320 28.89 -15.56 2.16
C GLY A 320 29.35 -16.85 1.44
N VAL A 321 29.85 -16.76 0.21
CA VAL A 321 30.32 -17.92 -0.58
C VAL A 321 31.83 -18.18 -0.38
N GLY A 322 32.56 -17.27 0.29
CA GLY A 322 34.01 -17.38 0.52
C GLY A 322 34.44 -17.90 1.90
N GLY A 323 33.49 -18.30 2.75
CA GLY A 323 33.74 -18.78 4.11
C GLY A 323 33.10 -20.15 4.34
N ALA A 324 33.60 -21.17 3.67
CA ALA A 324 33.35 -22.59 3.95
C ALA A 324 34.66 -23.36 3.80
#